data_AF-A0A6G5NIQ2-F1
#
_entry.id   AF-A0A6G5NIQ2-F1
#
_cell.length_a   1.000
_cell.length_b   1.000
_cell.length_c   1.000
_cell.angle_alpha   90.00
_cell.angle_beta   90.00
_cell.angle_gamma   90.00
#
_symmetry.space_group_name_H-M   'P 1'
#
loop_
_entity.id
_entity.type
_entity.pdbx_description
1 polymer ?
#
loop_
_entity_poly.entity_id
_entity_poly.type
_entity_poly.pdbx_seq_one_letter_code
_entity_poly.pdbx_strand_id
1 'polypeptide(L)' 'KEGQSPWYDNLCRPVTDLLPLIASGVRGVTSNPAIFQKAISSSNAYNDQFRELVQSGKDIEAAYWELVVKDIQDA' A
#
# COMPACT_ATOMS: atom_id res chain seq x y z
N LYS A 1 21.35 -6.34 -20.89
CA LYS A 1 20.37 -6.56 -19.80
C LYS A 1 21.13 -7.30 -18.71
N GLU A 2 21.48 -6.62 -17.62
CA GLU A 2 22.45 -7.07 -16.60
C GLU A 2 21.96 -8.21 -15.70
N GLY A 3 20.93 -8.97 -16.09
CA GLY A 3 20.35 -10.04 -15.28
C GLY A 3 19.65 -9.58 -13.99
N GLN A 4 19.42 -8.27 -13.82
CA GLN A 4 18.79 -7.70 -12.64
C GLN A 4 17.28 -7.48 -12.84
N SER A 5 16.52 -7.68 -11.76
CA SER A 5 15.08 -7.40 -11.70
C SER A 5 14.84 -6.16 -10.84
N PRO A 6 14.40 -5.02 -11.40
CA PRO A 6 14.17 -3.81 -10.62
C PRO A 6 12.90 -3.94 -9.75
N TRP A 7 12.99 -3.43 -8.52
CA TRP A 7 11.92 -3.42 -7.54
C TRP A 7 11.55 -1.98 -7.18
N TYR A 8 10.27 -1.74 -6.86
CA TYR A 8 9.78 -0.45 -6.42
C TYR A 8 9.56 -0.43 -4.90
N ASP A 9 10.28 0.45 -4.21
CA ASP A 9 10.33 0.51 -2.75
C ASP A 9 9.41 1.59 -2.16
N ASN A 10 8.13 1.55 -2.52
CA ASN A 10 7.13 2.48 -1.99
C ASN A 10 5.69 1.99 -2.22
N LEU A 11 5.39 0.71 -1.95
CA LEU A 11 4.02 0.21 -2.05
C LEU A 11 3.12 0.85 -0.97
N CYS A 12 2.14 1.62 -1.42
CA CYS A 12 1.03 2.16 -0.64
C CYS A 12 -0.15 2.48 -1.57
N ARG A 13 -1.26 3.00 -1.01
CA ARG A 13 -2.45 3.38 -1.76
C ARG A 13 -2.28 4.78 -2.41
N PRO A 14 -2.70 4.97 -3.67
CA PRO A 14 -3.40 4.01 -4.53
C PRO A 14 -2.46 3.03 -5.25
N VAL A 15 -2.82 1.74 -5.20
CA VAL A 15 -2.02 0.66 -5.80
C VAL A 15 -1.95 0.77 -7.34
N THR A 16 -2.89 1.50 -7.95
CA THR A 16 -2.88 1.79 -9.39
C THR A 16 -1.64 2.55 -9.86
N ASP A 17 -0.93 3.23 -8.96
CA ASP A 17 0.33 3.92 -9.27
C ASP A 17 1.45 2.93 -9.70
N LEU A 18 1.27 1.63 -9.44
CA LEU A 18 2.18 0.58 -9.91
C LEU A 18 2.02 0.27 -11.40
N LEU A 19 0.86 0.52 -12.02
CA LEU A 19 0.61 0.19 -13.42
C LEU A 19 1.65 0.78 -14.39
N PRO A 20 1.98 2.08 -14.35
CA PRO A 20 3.05 2.63 -15.19
C PRO A 20 4.44 2.07 -14.86
N LEU A 21 4.70 1.68 -13.61
CA LEU A 21 5.97 1.09 -13.17
C LEU A 21 6.15 -0.34 -13.69
N ILE A 22 5.08 -1.14 -13.67
CA ILE A 22 5.06 -2.48 -14.24
C ILE A 22 5.32 -2.38 -15.76
N ALA A 23 4.64 -1.45 -16.43
CA ALA A 23 4.82 -1.18 -17.86
C ALA A 23 6.26 -0.73 -18.20
N SER A 24 6.93 -0.01 -17.29
CA SER A 24 8.33 0.43 -17.47
C SER A 24 9.38 -0.61 -17.10
N GLY A 25 8.99 -1.74 -16.52
CA GLY A 25 9.88 -2.88 -16.30
C GLY A 25 10.08 -3.30 -14.84
N VAL A 26 9.40 -2.70 -13.86
CA VAL A 26 9.41 -3.14 -12.46
C VAL A 26 8.86 -4.56 -12.34
N ARG A 27 9.49 -5.38 -11.49
CA ARG A 27 9.17 -6.82 -11.31
C ARG A 27 8.90 -7.23 -9.87
N GLY A 28 8.97 -6.29 -8.94
CA GLY A 28 8.64 -6.53 -7.54
C GLY A 28 8.38 -5.22 -6.83
N VAL A 29 7.75 -5.31 -5.67
CA VAL A 29 7.46 -4.17 -4.82
C VAL A 29 7.84 -4.50 -3.39
N THR A 30 8.23 -3.47 -2.65
CA THR A 30 8.41 -3.56 -1.20
C THR A 30 7.57 -2.49 -0.51
N SER A 31 7.13 -2.84 0.68
CA SER A 31 6.63 -1.89 1.66
C SER A 31 7.28 -2.15 3.01
N ASN A 32 7.10 -1.21 3.92
CA ASN A 32 7.52 -1.31 5.30
C ASN A 32 6.60 -0.43 6.16
N PRO A 33 6.63 -0.57 7.50
CA PRO A 33 5.76 0.22 8.38
C PRO A 33 5.91 1.74 8.20
N ALA A 34 7.10 2.25 7.87
CA ALA A 34 7.32 3.69 7.68
C ALA A 34 6.64 4.23 6.40
N ILE A 35 6.64 3.45 5.32
CA ILE A 35 5.92 3.77 4.07
C ILE A 35 4.42 3.89 4.35
N PHE A 36 3.82 2.89 5.01
CA PHE A 36 2.39 2.93 5.35
C PHE A 36 2.04 4.05 6.33
N GLN A 37 2.83 4.23 7.38
CA GLN A 37 2.61 5.32 8.34
C GLN A 37 2.59 6.67 7.61
N LYS A 38 3.57 6.92 6.74
CA LYS A 38 3.62 8.15 5.94
C LYS A 38 2.37 8.28 5.07
N ALA A 39 2.04 7.27 4.27
CA ALA A 39 0.91 7.31 3.34
C ALA A 39 -0.45 7.50 4.04
N ILE A 40 -0.68 6.84 5.17
CA ILE A 40 -1.89 6.97 5.99
C ILE A 40 -1.98 8.37 6.60
N SER A 41 -0.87 8.92 7.09
CA SER A 41 -0.85 10.23 7.75
C SER A 41 -0.91 11.42 6.77
N SER A 42 -0.40 11.26 5.55
CA SER A 42 -0.20 12.36 4.60
C SER A 42 -1.16 12.36 3.43
N SER A 43 -2.10 11.42 3.34
CA SER A 43 -3.05 11.31 2.23
C SER A 43 -4.46 10.97 2.73
N ASN A 44 -5.45 11.26 1.89
CA ASN A 44 -6.84 10.88 2.18
C ASN A 44 -7.20 9.49 1.62
N ALA A 45 -6.27 8.78 0.99
CA ALA A 45 -6.53 7.53 0.27
C ALA A 45 -7.07 6.41 1.18
N TYR A 46 -6.81 6.51 2.48
CA TYR A 46 -7.20 5.54 3.50
C TYR A 46 -8.48 5.90 4.25
N ASN A 47 -8.96 7.14 4.13
CA ASN A 47 -9.98 7.69 5.04
C ASN A 47 -11.30 6.91 5.01
N ASP A 48 -11.78 6.55 3.82
CA ASP A 48 -13.10 5.94 3.69
C ASP A 48 -13.11 4.52 4.26
N GLN A 49 -12.16 3.68 3.86
CA GLN A 49 -12.02 2.33 4.44
C GLN A 49 -11.72 2.39 5.94
N PHE A 50 -10.88 3.33 6.40
CA PHE A 50 -10.61 3.47 7.83
C PHE A 50 -11.88 3.82 8.63
N ARG A 51 -12.73 4.72 8.10
CA ARG A 51 -14.02 5.04 8.72
C ARG A 51 -14.95 3.83 8.76
N GLU A 52 -15.03 3.05 7.68
CA GLU A 52 -15.83 1.82 7.64
C GLU A 52 -15.38 0.82 8.70
N LEU A 53 -14.06 0.63 8.84
CA LEU A 53 -13.49 -0.29 9.82
C LEU A 53 -13.78 0.14 11.26
N VAL A 54 -13.63 1.42 11.56
CA VAL A 54 -13.97 1.98 12.88
C VAL A 54 -15.47 1.83 13.15
N GLN A 55 -16.33 2.13 12.17
CA GLN A 55 -17.79 1.96 12.30
C GLN A 55 -18.20 0.50 12.49
N SER A 56 -17.45 -0.45 11.94
CA SER A 56 -17.65 -1.89 12.15
C SER A 56 -17.17 -2.40 13.53
N GLY A 57 -16.62 -1.50 14.36
CA GLY A 57 -16.17 -1.83 15.72
C GLY A 57 -14.76 -2.42 15.79
N LYS A 58 -13.95 -2.32 14.74
CA LYS A 58 -12.54 -2.74 14.79
C LYS A 58 -11.72 -1.77 15.64
N ASP A 59 -10.77 -2.33 16.38
CA ASP A 59 -9.73 -1.53 17.01
C ASP A 59 -8.73 -0.98 15.97
N ILE A 60 -7.88 -0.06 16.44
CA ILE A 60 -6.92 0.66 15.59
C ILE A 60 -5.91 -0.29 14.95
N GLU A 61 -5.44 -1.30 15.68
CA GLU A 61 -4.41 -2.23 15.19
C GLU A 61 -4.98 -3.15 14.11
N ALA A 62 -6.17 -3.72 14.36
CA ALA A 62 -6.88 -4.54 13.39
C ALA A 62 -7.23 -3.73 12.13
N ALA A 63 -7.66 -2.48 12.29
CA ALA A 63 -7.93 -1.60 11.16
C ALA A 63 -6.64 -1.32 10.34
N TYR A 64 -5.53 -1.02 10.99
CA TYR A 64 -4.23 -0.84 10.33
C TYR A 64 -3.83 -2.09 9.53
N TRP A 65 -3.87 -3.27 10.14
CA TRP A 65 -3.50 -4.51 9.46
C TRP A 65 -4.40 -4.82 8.27
N GLU A 66 -5.70 -4.53 8.37
CA GLU A 66 -6.59 -4.73 7.23
C GLU A 66 -6.29 -3.79 6.06
N LEU A 67 -5.99 -2.52 6.33
CA LEU A 67 -5.54 -1.58 5.29
C LEU A 67 -4.26 -2.08 4.60
N VAL A 68 -3.26 -2.48 5.40
CA VAL A 68 -1.95 -2.93 4.91
C VAL A 68 -2.05 -4.22 4.11
N VAL A 69 -2.74 -5.23 4.65
CA VAL A 69 -2.91 -6.52 3.98
C VAL A 69 -3.66 -6.35 2.67
N LYS A 70 -4.70 -5.50 2.66
CA LYS A 70 -5.43 -5.20 1.44
C LYS A 70 -4.53 -4.59 0.36
N ASP A 71 -3.74 -3.58 0.70
CA ASP A 71 -2.84 -2.94 -0.27
C ASP A 71 -1.76 -3.92 -0.80
N ILE A 72 -1.29 -4.86 0.02
CA ILE A 72 -0.36 -5.92 -0.41
C ILE A 72 -1.02 -6.93 -1.34
N GLN A 73 -2.28 -7.28 -1.11
CA GLN A 73 -3.04 -8.22 -1.95
C GLN A 73 -3.47 -7.61 -3.29
N ASP A 74 -3.73 -6.30 -3.30
CA ASP A 74 -4.17 -5.58 -4.49
C ASP A 74 -2.99 -5.24 -5.46
N ALA A 75 -1.74 -5.42 -5.02
CA ALA A 75 -0.51 -5.11 -5.76
C ALA A 75 -0.08 -6.23 -6.74
#